data_AF-A0A2M7TVN7-F1
#
_entry.id   AF-A0A2M7TVN7-F1
#
_cell.length_a   1.000
_cell.length_b   1.000
_cell.length_c   1.000
_cell.angle_alpha   90.00
_cell.angle_beta   90.00
_cell.angle_gamma   90.00
#
_symmetry.space_group_name_H-M   'P 1'
#
loop_
_entity.id
_entity.type
_entity.pdbx_description
1 polymer ?
#
loop_
_entity_poly.entity_id
_entity_poly.type
_entity_poly.pdbx_seq_one_letter_code
_entity_poly.pdbx_strand_id
1 'polypeptide(L)'
;PELHLSGHDMTYSWNVWDLLTQVAQGKTPVSRLKQTIEMEKFQYPQGSLRMRFTENHDKERSRAYIGDADLNLTAWAFVALMDGNPLIYAGQEIGATHKPGLFEKEVVQWSKGDRNLEKQMSDILKLRKKYLNNDSPFKIILADDQKKIIAYQHDPIVAFFNFSDEPFTFKAHGAETILAGGLIETPSGYLLPAKQFGVFK
;
A
#
# COMPACT_ATOMS: atom_id res chain seq x y z
N PRO A 1 -4.68 -9.62 18.04
CA PRO A 1 -3.55 -10.34 18.66
C PRO A 1 -3.92 -11.72 19.21
N GLU A 2 -4.98 -11.82 20.01
CA GLU A 2 -5.39 -13.05 20.70
C GLU A 2 -5.62 -14.25 19.77
N LEU A 3 -6.15 -14.03 18.55
CA LEU A 3 -6.35 -15.09 17.55
C LEU A 3 -5.04 -15.83 17.18
N HIS A 4 -3.90 -15.16 17.22
CA HIS A 4 -2.59 -15.79 16.97
C HIS A 4 -2.18 -16.72 18.10
N LEU A 5 -2.63 -16.45 19.33
CA LEU A 5 -2.40 -17.32 20.48
C LEU A 5 -3.33 -18.54 20.49
N SER A 6 -4.42 -18.51 19.71
CA SER A 6 -5.42 -19.56 19.62
C SER A 6 -5.42 -20.32 18.29
N GLY A 7 -4.31 -20.27 17.54
CA GLY A 7 -4.08 -21.14 16.39
C GLY A 7 -4.37 -20.54 15.01
N HIS A 8 -4.40 -19.21 14.89
CA HIS A 8 -4.52 -18.54 13.57
C HIS A 8 -3.18 -17.96 13.15
N ASP A 9 -2.63 -18.40 12.03
CA ASP A 9 -1.34 -17.88 11.53
C ASP A 9 -1.46 -16.44 10.99
N MET A 10 -2.62 -16.10 10.43
CA MET A 10 -2.86 -14.82 9.75
C MET A 10 -4.16 -14.16 10.19
N THR A 11 -4.11 -12.83 10.33
CA THR A 11 -5.28 -12.01 10.73
C THR A 11 -5.38 -10.73 9.90
N TYR A 12 -6.61 -10.25 9.70
CA TYR A 12 -6.86 -9.00 8.98
C TYR A 12 -6.22 -7.78 9.67
N SER A 13 -5.64 -6.90 8.87
CA SER A 13 -5.06 -5.62 9.28
C SER A 13 -6.05 -4.44 9.21
N TRP A 14 -7.21 -4.58 9.86
CA TRP A 14 -8.29 -3.57 9.85
C TRP A 14 -7.85 -2.17 10.31
N ASN A 15 -6.98 -2.10 11.32
CA ASN A 15 -6.37 -0.88 11.85
C ASN A 15 -5.59 -0.09 10.78
N VAL A 16 -4.77 -0.76 9.97
CA VAL A 16 -4.03 -0.10 8.88
C VAL A 16 -4.96 0.25 7.72
N TRP A 17 -5.92 -0.62 7.39
CA TRP A 17 -6.92 -0.33 6.34
C TRP A 17 -7.70 0.96 6.64
N ASP A 18 -8.23 1.09 7.86
CA ASP A 18 -9.04 2.24 8.27
C ASP A 18 -8.21 3.54 8.17
N LEU A 19 -7.01 3.55 8.76
CA LEU A 19 -6.15 4.74 8.72
C LEU A 19 -5.65 5.07 7.32
N LEU A 20 -5.31 4.07 6.50
CA LEU A 20 -4.80 4.31 5.16
C LEU A 20 -5.85 4.96 4.26
N THR A 21 -7.11 4.52 4.37
CA THR A 21 -8.20 5.13 3.60
C THR A 21 -8.48 6.56 4.07
N GLN A 22 -8.40 6.84 5.38
CA GLN A 22 -8.52 8.20 5.91
C GLN A 22 -7.35 9.11 5.49
N VAL A 23 -6.13 8.58 5.46
CA VAL A 23 -4.93 9.31 4.97
C VAL A 23 -5.08 9.63 3.48
N ALA A 24 -5.51 8.66 2.66
CA ALA A 24 -5.77 8.89 1.25
C ALA A 24 -6.87 9.94 1.01
N GLN A 25 -7.83 10.06 1.93
CA GLN A 25 -8.86 11.10 1.88
C GLN A 25 -8.42 12.44 2.52
N GLY A 26 -7.18 12.54 3.00
CA GLY A 26 -6.65 13.74 3.66
C GLY A 26 -7.27 14.03 5.03
N LYS A 27 -7.96 13.07 5.66
CA LYS A 27 -8.67 13.24 6.93
C LYS A 27 -7.78 13.02 8.15
N THR A 28 -6.71 12.26 7.99
CA THR A 28 -5.81 11.85 9.07
C THR A 28 -4.36 12.00 8.65
N PRO A 29 -3.44 12.43 9.53
CA PRO A 29 -2.02 12.56 9.22
C PRO A 29 -1.31 11.20 9.02
N VAL A 30 -0.26 11.18 8.19
CA VAL A 30 0.54 9.98 7.89
C VAL A 30 1.30 9.46 9.12
N SER A 31 1.60 10.30 10.11
CA SER A 31 2.20 9.90 11.38
C SER A 31 1.34 8.91 12.16
N ARG A 32 0.01 8.93 11.99
CA ARG A 32 -0.90 7.94 12.60
C ARG A 32 -0.74 6.54 11.99
N LEU A 33 -0.48 6.45 10.68
CA LEU A 33 -0.12 5.17 10.05
C LEU A 33 1.18 4.64 10.63
N LYS A 34 2.22 5.48 10.72
CA LYS A 34 3.50 5.10 11.34
C LYS A 34 3.29 4.53 12.74
N GLN A 35 2.62 5.28 13.62
CA GLN A 35 2.34 4.86 14.99
C GLN A 35 1.63 3.52 15.03
N THR A 36 0.60 3.33 14.19
CA THR A 36 -0.19 2.10 14.19
C THR A 36 0.62 0.89 13.72
N ILE A 37 1.40 1.04 12.66
CA ILE A 37 2.24 -0.04 12.14
C ILE A 37 3.36 -0.40 13.13
N GLU A 38 3.96 0.61 13.80
CA GLU A 38 4.96 0.36 14.84
C GLU A 38 4.33 -0.31 16.07
N MET A 39 3.12 0.08 16.48
CA MET A 39 2.39 -0.56 17.57
C MET A 39 2.07 -2.04 17.30
N GLU A 40 1.79 -2.43 16.05
CA GLU A 40 1.56 -3.84 15.72
C GLU A 40 2.75 -4.73 16.12
N LYS A 41 3.99 -4.24 15.97
CA LYS A 41 5.18 -5.01 16.35
C LYS A 41 5.25 -5.33 17.84
N PHE A 42 4.65 -4.48 18.69
CA PHE A 42 4.62 -4.69 20.14
C PHE A 42 3.38 -5.45 20.59
N GLN A 43 2.28 -5.36 19.83
CA GLN A 43 1.01 -5.96 20.21
C GLN A 43 0.83 -7.40 19.73
N TYR A 44 1.54 -7.81 18.68
CA TYR A 44 1.40 -9.14 18.09
C TYR A 44 2.59 -10.04 18.45
N PRO A 45 2.35 -11.34 18.74
CA PRO A 45 3.44 -12.31 18.90
C PRO A 45 4.38 -12.34 17.69
N GLN A 46 5.65 -12.64 17.93
CA GLN A 46 6.62 -12.84 16.84
C GLN A 46 6.13 -13.93 15.88
N GLY A 47 6.27 -13.69 14.57
CA GLY A 47 5.80 -14.60 13.52
C GLY A 47 4.32 -14.41 13.11
N SER A 48 3.57 -13.53 13.79
CA SER A 48 2.18 -13.23 13.41
C SER A 48 2.09 -12.65 12.00
N LEU A 49 1.33 -13.29 11.11
CA LEU A 49 1.09 -12.75 9.77
C LEU A 49 -0.09 -11.79 9.76
N ARG A 50 0.11 -10.62 9.15
CA ARG A 50 -0.92 -9.58 9.01
C ARG A 50 -1.36 -9.50 7.57
N MET A 51 -2.65 -9.69 7.29
CA MET A 51 -3.18 -9.54 5.94
C MET A 51 -3.44 -8.06 5.64
N ARG A 52 -2.75 -7.53 4.64
CA ARG A 52 -2.75 -6.12 4.22
C ARG A 52 -3.67 -5.95 3.01
N PHE A 53 -4.53 -4.94 3.01
CA PHE A 53 -5.56 -4.78 1.98
C PHE A 53 -6.06 -3.34 1.92
N THR A 54 -6.60 -2.96 0.77
CA THR A 54 -7.35 -1.69 0.57
C THR A 54 -8.86 -1.92 0.43
N GLU A 55 -9.27 -3.13 0.07
CA GLU A 55 -10.67 -3.56 -0.04
C GLU A 55 -10.83 -5.06 0.20
N ASN A 56 -12.06 -5.47 0.46
CA ASN A 56 -12.51 -6.86 0.56
C ASN A 56 -14.04 -6.89 0.34
N HIS A 57 -14.69 -8.02 0.58
CA HIS A 57 -16.13 -8.16 0.37
C HIS A 57 -17.00 -7.31 1.34
N ASP A 58 -16.50 -6.97 2.53
CA ASP A 58 -17.24 -6.18 3.53
C ASP A 58 -17.16 -4.67 3.27
N LYS A 59 -16.17 -4.22 2.50
CA LYS A 59 -15.85 -2.81 2.30
C LYS A 59 -16.16 -2.35 0.88
N GLU A 60 -16.47 -1.06 0.74
CA GLU A 60 -16.58 -0.44 -0.57
C GLU A 60 -15.30 -0.64 -1.37
N ARG A 61 -15.44 -0.73 -2.69
CA ARG A 61 -14.28 -0.80 -3.59
C ARG A 61 -13.41 0.42 -3.36
N SER A 62 -12.13 0.20 -3.10
CA SER A 62 -11.13 1.23 -2.86
C SER A 62 -11.06 2.22 -4.03
N ARG A 63 -11.26 1.76 -5.28
CA ARG A 63 -11.32 2.61 -6.46
C ARG A 63 -12.45 3.65 -6.38
N ALA A 64 -13.61 3.27 -5.84
CA ALA A 64 -14.74 4.18 -5.63
C ALA A 64 -14.57 5.03 -4.36
N TYR A 65 -14.03 4.44 -3.29
CA TYR A 65 -13.91 5.09 -1.99
C TYR A 65 -12.79 6.14 -1.93
N ILE A 66 -11.66 5.89 -2.61
CA ILE A 66 -10.54 6.84 -2.75
C ILE A 66 -10.78 7.76 -3.95
N GLY A 67 -11.42 7.28 -5.01
CA GLY A 67 -11.82 8.04 -6.19
C GLY A 67 -10.67 8.32 -7.17
N ASP A 68 -9.57 8.89 -6.70
CA ASP A 68 -8.39 9.19 -7.51
C ASP A 68 -7.61 7.91 -7.88
N ALA A 69 -7.24 7.77 -9.16
CA ALA A 69 -6.64 6.55 -9.70
C ALA A 69 -5.22 6.31 -9.21
N ASP A 70 -4.40 7.36 -9.29
CA ASP A 70 -3.00 7.30 -8.89
C ASP A 70 -2.92 7.12 -7.39
N LEU A 71 -3.77 7.82 -6.63
CA LEU A 71 -3.81 7.68 -5.18
C LEU A 71 -4.30 6.31 -4.73
N ASN A 72 -5.26 5.72 -5.45
CA ASN A 72 -5.73 4.35 -5.19
C ASN A 72 -4.62 3.33 -5.43
N LEU A 73 -3.87 3.46 -6.53
CA LEU A 73 -2.72 2.60 -6.80
C LEU A 73 -1.59 2.81 -5.78
N THR A 74 -1.35 4.04 -5.34
CA THR A 74 -0.38 4.38 -4.28
C THR A 74 -0.77 3.74 -2.94
N ALA A 75 -2.05 3.80 -2.55
CA ALA A 75 -2.55 3.13 -1.35
C ALA A 75 -2.40 1.60 -1.47
N TRP A 76 -2.67 1.03 -2.64
CA TRP A 76 -2.44 -0.39 -2.88
C TRP A 76 -0.96 -0.76 -2.81
N ALA A 77 -0.08 0.01 -3.46
CA ALA A 77 1.37 -0.21 -3.45
C ALA A 77 1.93 -0.17 -2.01
N PHE A 78 1.40 0.72 -1.17
CA PHE A 78 1.75 0.81 0.25
C PHE A 78 1.49 -0.50 0.99
N VAL A 79 0.27 -1.06 0.88
CA VAL A 79 -0.05 -2.32 1.55
C VAL A 79 0.61 -3.53 0.89
N ALA A 80 0.88 -3.46 -0.41
CA ALA A 80 1.48 -4.54 -1.18
C ALA A 80 2.98 -4.69 -0.94
N LEU A 81 3.69 -3.60 -0.61
CA LEU A 81 5.14 -3.61 -0.41
C LEU A 81 5.55 -3.57 1.07
N MET A 82 4.63 -3.32 2.00
CA MET A 82 4.91 -3.37 3.44
C MET A 82 5.03 -4.81 3.97
N ASP A 83 5.48 -4.95 5.21
CA ASP A 83 5.50 -6.23 5.93
C ASP A 83 4.07 -6.78 6.17
N GLY A 84 3.91 -8.11 6.08
CA GLY A 84 2.64 -8.82 6.01
C GLY A 84 2.19 -9.17 4.59
N ASN A 85 1.03 -9.80 4.43
CA ASN A 85 0.62 -10.46 3.18
C ASN A 85 -0.49 -9.67 2.47
N PRO A 86 -0.31 -9.23 1.22
CA PRO A 86 -1.34 -8.49 0.52
C PRO A 86 -2.51 -9.38 0.05
N LEU A 87 -3.72 -8.87 0.17
CA LEU A 87 -4.96 -9.44 -0.37
C LEU A 87 -5.41 -8.65 -1.60
N ILE A 88 -5.61 -9.32 -2.73
CA ILE A 88 -6.36 -8.77 -3.86
C ILE A 88 -7.77 -9.35 -3.81
N TYR A 89 -8.79 -8.48 -3.80
CA TYR A 89 -10.17 -8.91 -3.95
C TYR A 89 -10.56 -8.91 -5.44
N ALA A 90 -11.16 -10.00 -5.94
CA ALA A 90 -11.46 -10.17 -7.36
C ALA A 90 -12.18 -8.94 -7.95
N GLY A 91 -11.62 -8.38 -9.02
CA GLY A 91 -12.11 -7.16 -9.67
C GLY A 91 -11.35 -5.90 -9.26
N GLN A 92 -10.61 -5.92 -8.14
CA GLN A 92 -9.78 -4.80 -7.69
C GLN A 92 -8.70 -4.47 -8.73
N GLU A 93 -8.05 -5.50 -9.26
CA GLU A 93 -6.96 -5.44 -10.22
C GLU A 93 -7.36 -4.86 -11.58
N ILE A 94 -8.66 -4.83 -11.86
CA ILE A 94 -9.21 -4.21 -13.06
C ILE A 94 -9.98 -2.91 -12.77
N GLY A 95 -9.87 -2.38 -11.55
CA GLY A 95 -10.47 -1.11 -11.15
C GLY A 95 -11.98 -1.16 -10.94
N ALA A 96 -12.54 -2.29 -10.49
CA ALA A 96 -13.96 -2.37 -10.15
C ALA A 96 -14.35 -1.32 -9.11
N THR A 97 -15.45 -0.59 -9.37
CA THR A 97 -15.98 0.44 -8.47
C THR A 97 -17.24 0.01 -7.73
N HIS A 98 -17.92 -1.03 -8.22
CA HIS A 98 -19.10 -1.62 -7.60
C HIS A 98 -18.72 -2.72 -6.62
N LYS A 99 -19.26 -2.68 -5.41
CA LYS A 99 -19.15 -3.75 -4.41
C LYS A 99 -20.27 -4.77 -4.65
N PRO A 100 -19.95 -6.03 -5.00
CA PRO A 100 -20.97 -7.04 -5.21
C PRO A 100 -21.85 -7.23 -3.97
N GLY A 101 -23.18 -7.30 -4.17
CA GLY A 101 -24.12 -7.70 -3.13
C GLY A 101 -23.83 -9.13 -2.64
N LEU A 102 -24.21 -9.43 -1.39
CA LEU A 102 -23.97 -10.75 -0.77
C LEU A 102 -25.06 -11.77 -1.09
N PHE A 103 -26.24 -11.31 -1.50
CA PHE A 103 -27.44 -12.14 -1.60
C PHE A 103 -27.86 -12.43 -3.03
N GLU A 104 -27.52 -11.55 -3.97
CA GLU A 104 -27.86 -11.69 -5.38
C GLU A 104 -26.62 -11.95 -6.22
N LYS A 105 -26.81 -12.64 -7.35
CA LYS A 105 -25.70 -12.93 -8.27
C LYS A 105 -25.23 -11.66 -8.96
N GLU A 106 -24.06 -11.18 -8.55
CA GLU A 106 -23.37 -10.08 -9.22
C GLU A 106 -21.97 -10.51 -9.65
N VAL A 107 -21.70 -10.41 -10.95
CA VAL A 107 -20.45 -10.90 -11.55
C VAL A 107 -19.49 -9.76 -11.86
N VAL A 108 -18.20 -10.01 -11.62
CA VAL A 108 -17.11 -9.09 -12.00
C VAL A 108 -17.08 -8.93 -13.52
N GLN A 109 -17.04 -7.68 -13.98
CA GLN A 109 -17.10 -7.32 -15.41
C GLN A 109 -15.71 -7.31 -16.05
N TRP A 110 -15.09 -8.48 -16.18
CA TRP A 110 -13.70 -8.64 -16.66
C TRP A 110 -13.41 -8.01 -18.03
N SER A 111 -14.39 -7.97 -18.93
CA SER A 111 -14.22 -7.40 -20.28
C SER A 111 -14.12 -5.87 -20.30
N LYS A 112 -14.56 -5.20 -19.24
CA LYS A 112 -14.51 -3.73 -19.09
C LYS A 112 -13.35 -3.26 -18.21
N GLY A 113 -12.46 -4.18 -17.86
CA GLY A 113 -11.40 -3.95 -16.90
C GLY A 113 -10.25 -3.09 -17.40
N ASP A 114 -9.66 -2.31 -16.50
CA ASP A 114 -8.41 -1.57 -16.76
C ASP A 114 -7.21 -2.53 -16.76
N ARG A 115 -6.74 -2.88 -17.96
CA ARG A 115 -5.58 -3.78 -18.14
C ARG A 115 -4.24 -3.13 -17.79
N ASN A 116 -4.18 -1.80 -17.77
CA ASN A 116 -2.97 -1.11 -17.32
C ASN A 116 -2.84 -1.21 -15.80
N LEU A 117 -3.95 -1.01 -15.06
CA LEU A 117 -3.97 -1.22 -13.62
C LEU A 117 -3.60 -2.66 -13.24
N GLU A 118 -4.16 -3.64 -13.96
CA GLU A 118 -3.84 -5.06 -13.75
C GLU A 118 -2.33 -5.32 -13.91
N LYS A 119 -1.73 -4.76 -14.97
CA LYS A 119 -0.28 -4.84 -15.21
C LYS A 119 0.51 -4.15 -14.10
N GLN A 120 0.12 -2.95 -13.68
CA GLN A 120 0.80 -2.20 -12.62
C GLN A 120 0.77 -2.96 -11.28
N MET A 121 -0.39 -3.49 -10.88
CA MET A 121 -0.51 -4.32 -9.67
C MET A 121 0.29 -5.61 -9.77
N SER A 122 0.29 -6.25 -10.95
CA SER A 122 1.11 -7.44 -11.22
C SER A 122 2.61 -7.16 -11.09
N ASP A 123 3.08 -6.04 -11.63
CA ASP A 123 4.49 -5.65 -11.58
C ASP A 123 4.96 -5.32 -10.15
N ILE A 124 4.10 -4.68 -9.34
CA ILE A 124 4.35 -4.49 -7.89
C ILE A 124 4.50 -5.84 -7.17
N LEU A 125 3.63 -6.81 -7.47
CA LEU A 125 3.72 -8.15 -6.87
C LEU A 125 4.94 -8.94 -7.34
N LYS A 126 5.37 -8.79 -8.60
CA LYS A 126 6.63 -9.38 -9.10
C LYS A 126 7.83 -8.78 -8.37
N LEU A 127 7.83 -7.46 -8.13
CA LEU A 127 8.85 -6.78 -7.35
C LEU A 127 8.87 -7.33 -5.92
N ARG A 128 7.71 -7.40 -5.25
CA ARG A 128 7.58 -8.00 -3.92
C ARG A 128 8.17 -9.41 -3.89
N LYS A 129 7.74 -10.29 -4.81
CA LYS A 129 8.21 -11.68 -4.88
C LYS A 129 9.72 -11.78 -5.12
N LYS A 130 10.30 -10.86 -5.89
CA LYS A 130 11.72 -10.87 -6.24
C LYS A 130 12.62 -10.44 -5.08
N TYR A 131 12.20 -9.44 -4.31
CA TYR A 131 13.07 -8.77 -3.34
C TYR A 131 12.70 -9.01 -1.88
N LEU A 132 11.47 -9.41 -1.58
CA LEU A 132 10.96 -9.48 -0.21
C LEU A 132 10.59 -10.91 0.18
N ASN A 133 10.84 -11.24 1.44
CA ASN A 133 10.40 -12.46 2.10
C ASN A 133 9.90 -12.12 3.53
N ASN A 134 9.47 -13.13 4.28
CA ASN A 134 8.90 -12.91 5.62
C ASN A 134 9.93 -12.44 6.67
N ASP A 135 11.22 -12.62 6.42
CA ASP A 135 12.31 -12.23 7.31
C ASP A 135 12.94 -10.88 6.92
N SER A 136 12.51 -10.28 5.81
CA SER A 136 12.99 -8.98 5.34
C SER A 136 12.77 -7.89 6.40
N PRO A 137 13.82 -7.20 6.89
CA PRO A 137 13.67 -6.13 7.86
C PRO A 137 12.78 -5.00 7.36
N PHE A 138 11.78 -4.62 8.16
CA PHE A 138 10.84 -3.56 7.83
C PHE A 138 10.91 -2.40 8.84
N LYS A 139 10.94 -1.15 8.36
CA LYS A 139 10.92 0.06 9.19
C LYS A 139 10.34 1.26 8.44
N ILE A 140 9.43 2.00 9.08
CA ILE A 140 9.02 3.33 8.60
C ILE A 140 10.19 4.30 8.83
N ILE A 141 10.68 4.93 7.78
CA ILE A 141 11.86 5.82 7.81
C ILE A 141 11.50 7.30 7.69
N LEU A 142 10.31 7.61 7.16
CA LEU A 142 9.79 8.97 7.03
C LEU A 142 8.27 8.97 7.25
N ALA A 143 7.77 9.93 8.00
CA ALA A 143 6.35 10.27 8.08
C ALA A 143 6.25 11.79 8.32
N ASP A 144 6.00 12.54 7.25
CA ASP A 144 5.92 14.00 7.24
C ASP A 144 4.45 14.41 7.05
N ASP A 145 3.82 14.87 8.13
CA ASP A 145 2.41 15.25 8.13
C ASP A 145 2.12 16.50 7.30
N GLN A 146 3.07 17.45 7.25
CA GLN A 146 2.90 18.69 6.50
C GLN A 146 2.94 18.42 5.00
N LYS A 147 3.86 17.55 4.57
CA LYS A 147 3.99 17.16 3.15
C LYS A 147 3.12 15.98 2.76
N LYS A 148 2.48 15.31 3.73
CA LYS A 148 1.71 14.07 3.57
C LYS A 148 2.52 12.96 2.88
N ILE A 149 3.80 12.84 3.25
CA ILE A 149 4.73 11.84 2.72
C ILE A 149 5.00 10.79 3.78
N ILE A 150 4.91 9.52 3.39
CA ILE A 150 5.39 8.41 4.21
C ILE A 150 6.35 7.56 3.39
N ALA A 151 7.40 7.04 4.03
CA ALA A 151 8.31 6.11 3.41
C ALA A 151 8.73 5.02 4.40
N TYR A 152 8.97 3.83 3.88
CA TYR A 152 9.55 2.73 4.64
C TYR A 152 10.68 2.07 3.87
N GLN A 153 11.58 1.46 4.64
CA GLN A 153 12.49 0.43 4.16
C GLN A 153 11.85 -0.93 4.44
N HIS A 154 11.87 -1.80 3.43
CA HIS A 154 11.59 -3.21 3.55
C HIS A 154 12.72 -3.93 2.81
N ASP A 155 13.77 -4.33 3.53
CA ASP A 155 15.05 -4.61 2.90
C ASP A 155 14.95 -5.67 1.79
N PRO A 156 15.51 -5.42 0.59
CA PRO A 156 16.44 -4.35 0.23
C PRO A 156 15.80 -3.10 -0.39
N ILE A 157 14.46 -2.95 -0.37
CA ILE A 157 13.80 -1.84 -1.05
C ILE A 157 13.49 -0.68 -0.11
N VAL A 158 13.45 0.53 -0.67
CA VAL A 158 12.91 1.72 -0.02
C VAL A 158 11.75 2.25 -0.85
N ALA A 159 10.59 2.43 -0.22
CA ALA A 159 9.39 2.90 -0.90
C ALA A 159 8.88 4.22 -0.29
N PHE A 160 8.62 5.20 -1.16
CA PHE A 160 8.04 6.50 -0.84
C PHE A 160 6.62 6.60 -1.38
N PHE A 161 5.73 7.22 -0.63
CA PHE A 161 4.31 7.37 -0.97
C PHE A 161 3.91 8.83 -0.75
N ASN A 162 3.42 9.47 -1.82
CA ASN A 162 2.92 10.83 -1.77
C ASN A 162 1.39 10.80 -1.69
N PHE A 163 0.84 11.21 -0.54
CA PHE A 163 -0.61 11.35 -0.34
C PHE A 163 -1.09 12.80 -0.48
N SER A 164 -0.24 13.70 -0.99
CA SER A 164 -0.60 15.09 -1.25
C SER A 164 -0.95 15.34 -2.71
N ASP A 165 -1.52 16.52 -2.95
CA ASP A 165 -1.78 17.07 -4.28
C ASP A 165 -0.56 17.78 -4.89
N GLU A 166 0.58 17.81 -4.18
CA GLU A 166 1.80 18.51 -4.60
C GLU A 166 2.94 17.52 -4.86
N PRO A 167 3.84 17.79 -5.81
CA PRO A 167 5.02 16.97 -6.00
C PRO A 167 6.00 17.11 -4.82
N PHE A 168 6.74 16.05 -4.54
CA PHE A 168 7.73 16.01 -3.47
C PHE A 168 9.13 15.73 -4.00
N THR A 169 10.05 16.68 -3.78
CA THR A 169 11.46 16.54 -4.15
C THR A 169 12.28 16.13 -2.93
N PHE A 170 13.15 15.14 -3.11
CA PHE A 170 14.06 14.66 -2.05
C PHE A 170 15.36 14.10 -2.62
N LYS A 171 16.34 13.94 -1.74
CA LYS A 171 17.58 13.21 -2.03
C LYS A 171 17.50 11.84 -1.36
N ALA A 172 17.82 10.79 -2.10
CA ALA A 172 17.98 9.45 -1.55
C ALA A 172 19.46 9.06 -1.68
N HIS A 173 20.15 8.98 -0.55
CA HIS A 173 21.53 8.48 -0.52
C HIS A 173 21.51 6.96 -0.47
N GLY A 174 22.25 6.31 -1.38
CA GLY A 174 22.30 4.85 -1.48
C GLY A 174 21.14 4.21 -2.26
N ALA A 175 20.28 5.00 -2.89
CA ALA A 175 19.33 4.49 -3.89
C ALA A 175 20.08 4.29 -5.21
N GLU A 176 20.25 3.05 -5.63
CA GLU A 176 21.03 2.69 -6.81
C GLU A 176 20.15 2.55 -8.06
N THR A 177 18.88 2.17 -7.90
CA THR A 177 17.99 1.92 -9.05
C THR A 177 16.52 2.15 -8.72
N ILE A 178 15.82 2.91 -9.58
CA ILE A 178 14.36 3.01 -9.54
C ILE A 178 13.77 1.68 -10.04
N LEU A 179 12.96 1.04 -9.21
CA LEU A 179 12.35 -0.25 -9.52
C LEU A 179 10.90 -0.13 -10.02
N ALA A 180 10.14 0.81 -9.48
CA ALA A 180 8.72 0.99 -9.79
C ALA A 180 8.20 2.37 -9.36
N GLY A 181 7.01 2.72 -9.85
CA GLY A 181 6.31 3.95 -9.51
C GLY A 181 6.63 5.10 -10.46
N GLY A 182 6.28 6.31 -10.06
CA GLY A 182 6.37 7.52 -10.89
C GLY A 182 7.56 8.42 -10.58
N LEU A 183 8.60 7.89 -9.93
CA LEU A 183 9.79 8.67 -9.60
C LEU A 183 10.49 9.16 -10.87
N ILE A 184 10.83 10.44 -10.86
CA ILE A 184 11.59 11.10 -11.92
C ILE A 184 12.94 11.51 -11.33
N GLU A 185 14.03 11.04 -11.94
CA GLU A 185 15.37 11.49 -11.60
C GLU A 185 15.59 12.94 -12.08
N THR A 186 16.19 13.75 -11.22
CA THR A 186 16.47 15.16 -11.48
C THR A 186 17.93 15.48 -11.10
N PRO A 187 18.52 16.58 -11.60
CA PRO A 187 19.89 16.95 -11.22
C PRO A 187 20.13 17.14 -9.72
N SER A 188 19.07 17.39 -8.94
CA SER A 188 19.15 17.65 -7.49
C SER A 188 18.65 16.49 -6.61
N GLY A 189 18.28 15.35 -7.20
CA GLY A 189 17.73 14.18 -6.51
C GLY A 189 16.56 13.58 -7.28
N TYR A 190 15.44 13.34 -6.60
CA TYR A 190 14.25 12.73 -7.19
C TYR A 190 13.02 13.60 -6.98
N LEU A 191 12.15 13.62 -7.98
CA LEU A 191 10.80 14.17 -7.92
C LEU A 191 9.81 13.02 -7.86
N LEU A 192 8.99 12.98 -6.81
CA LEU A 192 7.83 12.10 -6.71
C LEU A 192 6.56 12.92 -7.01
N PRO A 193 5.86 12.68 -8.13
CA PRO A 193 4.62 13.38 -8.45
C PRO A 193 3.57 13.26 -7.34
N ALA A 194 2.61 14.20 -7.36
CA ALA A 194 1.44 14.17 -6.49
C ALA A 194 0.74 12.80 -6.60
N LYS A 195 0.25 12.28 -5.46
CA LYS A 195 -0.54 11.04 -5.38
C LYS A 195 0.14 9.76 -5.86
N GLN A 196 1.42 9.80 -6.21
CA GLN A 196 2.16 8.66 -6.73
C GLN A 196 3.09 8.06 -5.67
N PHE A 197 3.57 6.85 -5.94
CA PHE A 197 4.58 6.18 -5.14
C PHE A 197 5.87 5.97 -5.95
N GLY A 198 6.94 5.63 -5.25
CA GLY A 198 8.25 5.42 -5.81
C GLY A 198 9.02 4.35 -5.04
N VAL A 199 9.65 3.42 -5.75
CA VAL A 199 10.41 2.32 -5.12
C VAL A 199 11.85 2.32 -5.63
N PHE A 200 12.78 2.29 -4.69
CA PHE A 200 14.22 2.14 -4.92
C PHE A 200 14.71 0.79 -4.43
N LYS A 201 15.86 0.38 -4.96
CA LYS A 201 16.81 -0.51 -4.31
C LYS A 201 18.13 0.21 -4.15
#